data_AF-A0A971ZA20-F1
#
_entry.id   AF-A0A971ZA20-F1
#
_cell.length_a   1.000
_cell.length_b   1.000
_cell.length_c   1.000
_cell.angle_alpha   90.00
_cell.angle_beta   90.00
_cell.angle_gamma   90.00
#
_symmetry.space_group_name_H-M   'P 1'
#
loop_
_entity.id
_entity.type
_entity.pdbx_description
1 polymer ?
#
loop_
_entity_poly.entity_id
_entity_poly.type
_entity_poly.pdbx_seq_one_letter_code
_entity_poly.pdbx_strand_id
1 'polypeptide(L)'
;YIDCEDFSNLEGCGFNELWINTDNVIEKYESAKRQTAQLLTLVDDENANDKSLSAKMDRYLESAALVVSSKYGSLNDVFEVLRNHRIRHDYINRIREDEKYLLAEYIETLLELDDKDKKLEK
;
A
#
# COMPACT_ATOMS: atom_id res chain seq x y z
N TYR A 1 -28.43 -5.96 -11.88
CA TYR A 1 -28.75 -4.70 -11.19
C TYR A 1 -27.90 -4.68 -9.94
N ILE A 2 -27.07 -3.66 -9.79
CA ILE A 2 -26.29 -3.46 -8.57
C ILE A 2 -27.24 -2.85 -7.56
N ASP A 3 -27.33 -3.48 -6.39
CA ASP A 3 -28.19 -3.03 -5.30
C ASP A 3 -27.48 -1.89 -4.55
N CYS A 4 -28.10 -0.71 -4.51
CA CYS A 4 -27.53 0.50 -3.92
C CYS A 4 -28.24 0.89 -2.61
N GLU A 5 -29.09 0.02 -2.04
CA GLU A 5 -29.85 0.34 -0.82
C GLU A 5 -29.03 0.21 0.48
N ASP A 6 -27.93 -0.55 0.46
CA ASP A 6 -27.05 -0.72 1.61
C ASP A 6 -25.65 -0.18 1.29
N PHE A 7 -25.31 0.97 1.88
CA PHE A 7 -23.96 1.56 1.80
C PHE A 7 -22.86 0.61 2.27
N SER A 8 -23.19 -0.42 3.06
CA SER A 8 -22.25 -1.46 3.51
C SER A 8 -21.91 -2.49 2.41
N ASN A 9 -22.78 -2.62 1.39
CA ASN A 9 -22.64 -3.58 0.28
C ASN A 9 -22.27 -2.92 -1.05
N LEU A 10 -22.08 -1.60 -1.06
CA LEU A 10 -21.53 -0.92 -2.22
C LEU A 10 -20.05 -1.33 -2.33
N GLU A 11 -19.75 -2.33 -3.15
CA GLU A 11 -18.37 -2.62 -3.56
C GLU A 11 -17.86 -1.41 -4.35
N GLY A 12 -17.32 -0.43 -3.61
CA GLY A 12 -16.67 0.74 -4.17
C GLY A 12 -15.53 0.29 -5.06
N CYS A 13 -15.72 0.45 -6.37
CA CYS A 13 -14.68 0.21 -7.36
C CYS A 13 -13.56 1.29 -7.30
N GLY A 14 -13.61 2.20 -6.33
CA GLY A 14 -12.65 3.28 -6.12
C GLY A 14 -11.67 2.99 -4.99
N PHE A 15 -10.37 3.03 -5.30
CA PHE A 15 -9.25 3.00 -4.34
C PHE A 15 -9.45 3.98 -3.16
N ASN A 16 -10.09 5.13 -3.41
CA ASN A 16 -10.36 6.17 -2.40
C ASN A 16 -11.67 5.98 -1.59
N GLU A 17 -12.50 4.97 -1.90
CA GLU A 17 -13.80 4.77 -1.23
C GLU A 17 -13.72 3.76 -0.07
N LEU A 18 -12.63 3.01 0.03
CA LEU A 18 -12.41 1.96 1.04
C LEU A 18 -11.95 2.51 2.42
N TRP A 19 -12.14 3.80 2.69
CA TRP A 19 -11.81 4.39 3.98
C TRP A 19 -12.83 3.96 5.04
N ILE A 20 -12.59 2.78 5.61
CA ILE A 20 -13.39 2.30 6.72
C ILE A 20 -13.03 3.14 7.95
N ASN A 21 -13.98 3.95 8.41
CA ASN A 21 -13.88 4.71 9.65
C ASN A 21 -14.22 3.79 10.84
N THR A 22 -13.37 2.78 11.05
CA THR A 22 -13.46 1.79 12.13
C THR A 22 -12.23 1.92 13.01
N ASP A 23 -12.34 1.75 14.32
CA ASP A 23 -11.18 1.66 15.23
C ASP A 23 -10.58 0.24 15.27
N ASN A 24 -11.19 -0.71 14.57
CA ASN A 24 -10.73 -2.10 14.52
C ASN A 24 -9.51 -2.24 13.59
N VAL A 25 -8.36 -2.53 14.19
CA VAL A 25 -7.07 -2.72 13.50
C VAL A 25 -7.13 -3.80 12.42
N ILE A 26 -7.89 -4.89 12.66
CA ILE A 26 -8.01 -6.00 11.71
C ILE A 26 -8.77 -5.55 10.46
N GLU A 27 -9.86 -4.81 10.62
CA GLU A 27 -10.64 -4.30 9.49
C GLU A 27 -9.87 -3.26 8.67
N LYS A 28 -9.07 -2.41 9.31
CA LYS A 28 -8.16 -1.49 8.59
C LYS A 28 -7.15 -2.25 7.75
N TYR A 29 -6.56 -3.30 8.31
CA TYR A 29 -5.59 -4.14 7.61
C TYR A 29 -6.21 -4.87 6.42
N GLU A 30 -7.41 -5.44 6.58
CA GLU A 30 -8.15 -6.09 5.50
C GLU A 30 -8.54 -5.09 4.38
N SER A 31 -8.94 -3.87 4.74
CA SER A 31 -9.19 -2.81 3.76
C SER A 31 -7.92 -2.40 3.01
N ALA A 32 -6.80 -2.22 3.72
CA ALA A 32 -5.50 -1.91 3.13
C ALA A 32 -5.05 -3.00 2.15
N LYS A 33 -5.27 -4.28 2.47
CA LYS A 33 -5.02 -5.40 1.56
C LYS A 33 -5.84 -5.32 0.28
N ARG A 34 -7.14 -5.02 0.38
CA ARG A 34 -8.01 -4.88 -0.80
C ARG A 34 -7.58 -3.72 -1.70
N GLN A 35 -7.26 -2.57 -1.12
CA GLN A 35 -6.73 -1.41 -1.85
C GLN A 35 -5.43 -1.77 -2.58
N THR A 36 -4.54 -2.49 -1.89
CA THR A 36 -3.26 -2.94 -2.45
C THR A 36 -3.46 -3.92 -3.62
N ALA A 37 -4.39 -4.87 -3.49
CA ALA A 37 -4.70 -5.82 -4.55
C ALA A 37 -5.27 -5.11 -5.79
N GLN A 38 -6.18 -4.14 -5.62
CA GLN A 38 -6.72 -3.34 -6.72
C GLN A 38 -5.62 -2.55 -7.45
N LEU A 39 -4.70 -1.95 -6.68
CA LEU A 39 -3.56 -1.23 -7.22
C LEU A 39 -2.63 -2.15 -8.03
N LEU A 40 -2.35 -3.35 -7.52
CA LEU A 40 -1.52 -4.32 -8.23
C LEU A 40 -2.17 -4.77 -9.55
N THR A 41 -3.47 -5.04 -9.54
CA THR A 41 -4.23 -5.37 -10.76
C THR A 41 -4.17 -4.25 -11.80
N LEU A 42 -4.37 -2.99 -11.39
CA LEU A 42 -4.27 -1.84 -12.30
C LEU A 42 -2.87 -1.71 -12.92
N VAL A 43 -1.85 -1.95 -12.11
CA VAL A 43 -0.46 -1.86 -12.55
C VAL A 43 -0.10 -3.01 -13.51
N ASP A 44 -0.63 -4.20 -13.29
CA ASP A 44 -0.45 -5.34 -14.20
C ASP A 44 -1.18 -5.12 -15.54
N ASP A 45 -2.40 -4.56 -15.52
CA ASP A 45 -3.18 -4.24 -16.72
C ASP A 45 -2.46 -3.20 -17.61
N GLU A 46 -1.88 -2.16 -17.02
CA GLU A 46 -1.07 -1.16 -17.76
C GLU A 46 0.24 -1.75 -18.31
N ASN A 47 0.79 -2.78 -17.66
CA ASN A 47 2.03 -3.45 -18.07
C ASN A 47 1.82 -4.64 -19.03
N ALA A 48 0.59 -4.88 -19.51
CA ALA A 48 0.23 -5.99 -20.39
C ALA A 48 1.07 -6.10 -21.68
N ASN A 49 1.76 -5.03 -22.08
CA ASN A 49 2.66 -4.99 -23.23
C ASN A 49 4.15 -5.15 -22.85
N ASP A 50 4.50 -6.24 -22.16
CA ASP A 50 5.85 -6.85 -22.16
C ASP A 50 6.82 -6.45 -21.04
N LYS A 51 6.33 -5.89 -19.93
CA LYS A 51 7.14 -5.72 -18.69
C LYS A 51 6.30 -5.96 -17.45
N SER A 52 6.07 -7.22 -17.08
CA SER A 52 5.68 -7.47 -15.68
C SER A 52 6.71 -6.78 -14.79
N LEU A 53 6.26 -6.10 -13.75
CA LEU A 53 7.18 -5.70 -12.71
C LEU A 53 7.90 -6.96 -12.25
N SER A 54 9.20 -6.85 -12.02
CA SER A 54 9.93 -7.97 -11.42
C SER A 54 9.22 -8.31 -10.11
N ALA A 55 9.07 -9.58 -9.76
CA ALA A 55 8.46 -10.01 -8.49
C ALA A 55 9.01 -9.27 -7.24
N LYS A 56 10.20 -8.68 -7.33
CA LYS A 56 10.76 -7.77 -6.32
C LYS A 56 10.02 -6.44 -6.21
N MET A 57 9.68 -5.82 -7.34
CA MET A 57 8.95 -4.56 -7.40
C MET A 57 7.50 -4.73 -6.95
N ASP A 58 6.87 -5.87 -7.25
CA ASP A 58 5.52 -6.17 -6.72
C ASP A 58 5.54 -6.23 -5.20
N ARG A 59 6.54 -6.91 -4.62
CA ARG A 59 6.72 -6.96 -3.16
C ARG A 59 6.94 -5.58 -2.55
N TYR A 60 7.73 -4.72 -3.19
CA TYR A 60 7.93 -3.35 -2.71
C TYR A 60 6.64 -2.51 -2.82
N LEU A 61 5.93 -2.63 -3.94
CA LEU A 61 4.68 -1.92 -4.19
C LEU A 61 3.59 -2.34 -3.21
N GLU A 62 3.44 -3.64 -2.98
CA GLU A 62 2.55 -4.21 -1.98
C GLU A 62 2.86 -3.67 -0.57
N SER A 63 4.14 -3.70 -0.20
CA SER A 63 4.59 -3.22 1.11
C SER A 63 4.33 -1.72 1.29
N ALA A 64 4.58 -0.90 0.27
CA ALA A 64 4.33 0.52 0.29
C ALA A 64 2.82 0.82 0.38
N ALA A 65 2.01 0.12 -0.41
CA ALA A 65 0.57 0.29 -0.42
C ALA A 65 -0.04 -0.03 0.95
N LEU A 66 0.40 -1.10 1.61
CA LEU A 66 -0.09 -1.45 2.95
C LEU A 66 0.28 -0.41 4.01
N VAL A 67 1.53 0.07 4.02
CA VAL A 67 1.99 1.10 4.96
C VAL A 67 1.24 2.42 4.78
N VAL A 68 1.02 2.83 3.53
CA VAL A 68 0.30 4.08 3.20
C VAL A 68 -1.19 3.95 3.51
N SER A 69 -1.81 2.80 3.18
CA SER A 69 -3.23 2.55 3.43
C SER A 69 -3.55 2.49 4.92
N SER A 70 -2.64 1.97 5.76
CA SER A 70 -2.78 2.02 7.23
C SER A 70 -2.90 3.45 7.79
N LYS A 71 -2.41 4.45 7.04
CA LYS A 71 -2.48 5.87 7.41
C LYS A 71 -3.45 6.67 6.55
N TYR A 72 -4.34 6.01 5.80
CA TYR A 72 -5.28 6.66 4.88
C TYR A 72 -4.59 7.55 3.84
N GLY A 73 -3.37 7.20 3.45
CA GLY A 73 -2.66 7.91 2.39
C GLY A 73 -3.22 7.56 1.01
N SER A 74 -2.95 8.43 0.05
CA SER A 74 -3.38 8.31 -1.34
C SER A 74 -2.44 7.42 -2.16
N LEU A 75 -2.88 7.04 -3.36
CA LEU A 75 -2.06 6.34 -4.34
C LEU A 75 -0.73 7.08 -4.63
N ASN A 76 -0.77 8.42 -4.66
CA ASN A 76 0.44 9.21 -4.88
C ASN A 76 1.45 9.04 -3.74
N ASP A 77 0.98 8.87 -2.51
CA ASP A 77 1.82 8.64 -1.34
C ASP A 77 2.50 7.26 -1.40
N VAL A 78 1.86 6.25 -2.01
CA VAL A 78 2.48 4.94 -2.28
C VAL A 78 3.74 5.09 -3.12
N PHE A 79 3.66 5.84 -4.22
CA PHE A 79 4.80 6.08 -5.09
C PHE A 79 5.88 6.95 -4.41
N GLU A 80 5.49 7.92 -3.60
CA GLU A 80 6.43 8.75 -2.83
C GLU A 80 7.17 7.93 -1.76
N VAL A 81 6.49 7.00 -1.07
CA VAL A 81 7.11 6.04 -0.14
C VAL A 81 8.09 5.10 -0.85
N LEU A 82 7.84 4.71 -2.10
CA LEU A 82 8.79 3.92 -2.87
C LEU A 82 10.03 4.73 -3.29
N ARG A 83 9.82 5.97 -3.72
CA ARG A 83 10.87 6.82 -4.32
C ARG A 83 11.74 7.54 -3.30
N ASN A 84 11.20 7.90 -2.13
CA ASN A 84 11.87 8.78 -1.18
C ASN A 84 12.01 8.13 0.20
N HIS A 85 13.25 7.82 0.57
CA HIS A 85 13.55 7.21 1.86
C HIS A 85 13.07 8.05 3.05
N ARG A 86 13.11 9.39 2.97
CA ARG A 86 12.66 10.26 4.07
C ARG A 86 11.15 10.16 4.28
N ILE A 87 10.38 10.16 3.19
CA ILE A 87 8.92 10.03 3.23
C ILE A 87 8.56 8.63 3.73
N ARG A 88 9.26 7.59 3.26
CA ARG A 88 9.12 6.21 3.74
C ARG A 88 9.27 6.10 5.26
N HIS A 89 10.36 6.64 5.82
CA HIS A 89 10.59 6.64 7.26
C HIS A 89 9.53 7.44 8.03
N ASP A 90 9.08 8.56 7.51
CA ASP A 90 8.02 9.36 8.12
C ASP A 90 6.69 8.58 8.21
N TYR A 91 6.30 7.87 7.13
CA TYR A 91 5.12 6.99 7.16
C TYR A 91 5.28 5.84 8.14
N ILE A 92 6.43 5.15 8.14
CA ILE A 92 6.72 4.03 9.06
C ILE A 92 6.66 4.48 10.53
N ASN A 93 7.21 5.66 10.85
CA ASN A 93 7.22 6.19 12.22
C ASN A 93 5.83 6.61 12.71
N ARG A 94 4.89 6.90 11.81
CA ARG A 94 3.48 7.23 12.12
C ARG A 94 2.60 5.99 12.33
N ILE A 95 3.11 4.79 12.04
CA ILE A 95 2.41 3.53 12.34
C ILE A 95 2.36 3.34 13.85
N ARG A 96 1.19 2.97 14.38
CA ARG A 96 1.05 2.70 15.81
C ARG A 96 1.80 1.41 16.17
N GLU A 97 2.33 1.33 17.38
CA GLU A 97 3.13 0.18 17.84
C GLU A 97 2.39 -1.17 17.70
N ASP A 98 1.07 -1.19 17.91
CA ASP A 98 0.22 -2.37 17.76
C ASP A 98 0.04 -2.80 16.29
N GLU A 99 0.04 -1.85 15.36
CA GLU A 99 -0.03 -2.10 13.91
C GLU A 99 1.34 -2.50 13.33
N LYS A 100 2.44 -2.00 13.92
CA LYS A 100 3.80 -2.33 13.46
C LYS A 100 4.10 -3.82 13.51
N TYR A 101 3.54 -4.55 14.48
CA TYR A 101 3.71 -6.01 14.54
C TYR A 101 3.11 -6.71 13.32
N LEU A 102 1.92 -6.28 12.89
CA LEU A 102 1.24 -6.83 11.71
C LEU A 102 1.92 -6.43 10.39
N LEU A 103 2.56 -5.26 10.38
CA LEU A 103 3.23 -4.70 9.22
C LEU A 103 4.74 -4.98 9.18
N ALA A 104 5.29 -5.73 10.14
CA ALA A 104 6.73 -5.87 10.35
C ALA A 104 7.47 -6.34 9.09
N GLU A 105 7.00 -7.42 8.46
CA GLU A 105 7.61 -7.98 7.24
C GLU A 105 7.59 -6.98 6.07
N TYR A 106 6.51 -6.21 5.95
CA TYR A 106 6.36 -5.18 4.91
C TYR A 106 7.25 -3.97 5.18
N ILE A 107 7.39 -3.57 6.45
CA ILE A 107 8.32 -2.51 6.87
C ILE A 107 9.76 -2.94 6.58
N GLU A 108 10.16 -4.16 6.95
CA GLU A 108 11.50 -4.70 6.64
C GLU A 108 11.76 -4.71 5.14
N THR A 109 10.79 -5.17 4.35
CA THR A 109 10.86 -5.14 2.88
C THR A 109 11.07 -3.71 2.36
N LEU A 110 10.36 -2.71 2.89
CA LEU A 110 10.56 -1.31 2.49
C LEU A 110 11.94 -0.77 2.88
N LEU A 111 12.48 -1.17 4.04
CA LEU A 111 13.80 -0.74 4.49
C LEU A 111 14.93 -1.33 3.63
N GLU A 112 14.73 -2.47 2.96
CA GLU A 112 15.69 -2.97 1.97
C GLU A 112 15.95 -1.98 0.81
N LEU A 113 14.98 -1.11 0.49
CA LEU A 113 15.16 -0.08 -0.54
C LEU A 113 16.17 0.98 -0.10
N ASP A 114 16.28 1.26 1.20
CA ASP A 114 17.23 2.25 1.73
C ASP A 114 18.68 1.80 1.56
N ASP A 115 18.94 0.49 1.69
CA ASP A 115 20.28 -0.09 1.48
C ASP A 115 20.72 -0.02 0.01
N LYS A 116 19.77 0.05 -0.93
CA LYS A 116 20.06 0.19 -2.36
C LYS A 116 20.30 1.64 -2.78
N ASP A 117 19.68 2.61 -2.09
CA ASP A 117 19.87 4.04 -2.36
C ASP A 117 21.34 4.46 -2.13
N LYS A 118 22.00 3.88 -1.10
CA LYS A 118 23.44 4.07 -0.83
C LYS A 118 24.38 3.67 -1.98
N LYS A 119 23.92 2.89 -2.96
CA LYS A 119 24.74 2.49 -4.12
C LYS A 119 24.67 3.46 -5.30
N LEU A 120 23.76 4.44 -5.29
CA LEU A 120 23.64 5.46 -6.34
C LEU A 120 24.53 6.69 -6.10
N GLU A 121 25.24 6.77 -4.96
CA GLU A 121 26.22 7.83 -4.66
C GLU A 121 27.67 7.44 -5.04
N LYS A 122 27.90 6.91 -6.25
CA LYS A 122 29.26 6.73 -6.81
C LYS A 122 29.41 7.26 -8.21
#